data_AF-A0A4S4KF53-F1
#
_entry.id   AF-A0A4S4KF53-F1
#
_cell.length_a   1.000
_cell.length_b   1.000
_cell.length_c   1.000
_cell.angle_alpha   90.00
_cell.angle_beta   90.00
_cell.angle_gamma   90.00
#
_symmetry.space_group_name_H-M   'P 1'
#
loop_
_entity.id
_entity.type
_entity.pdbx_description
1 polymer ?
#
loop_
_entity_poly.entity_id
_entity_poly.type
_entity_poly.pdbx_seq_one_letter_code
_entity_poly.pdbx_strand_id
1 'polypeptide(L)'
;MPLHIGENATDLSLLTHLSHDDIANLQSVGRDAQAARREYILKDDQENVWEYLKSLRGKNDDKKVRVDFVLDNAGFELFTDLVFADFLVTYTPYVSQVIFQYGFSSSPLTQSRLINPILITTLLVLSPKLIPWFVSDVTPPDFLSTIPSLLSETFFPSQPPVSSATEDSASIAAAGPDDKSKPPSTASVTSELGVDSRPHLREMVERWQRYLDNGTFGLSVPLETPIGAQNDKADFWTSPWPYWELKDKAPEIYEGLQASSLVIFKGDLNYRKLTGDVRWPVSTPFETAVGPLNGSFPILSLRTNKADVAVGVPQEVADKLDAAGEKWRVNGRYALVSFLPKSE
;
A
#
# COMPACT_ATOMS: atom_id res chain seq x y z
N MET A 1 -13.42 -0.91 -9.73
CA MET A 1 -12.30 0.03 -9.55
C MET A 1 -11.04 -0.79 -9.43
N PRO A 2 -9.94 -0.44 -10.10
CA PRO A 2 -8.68 -1.14 -9.91
C PRO A 2 -8.16 -0.93 -8.50
N LEU A 3 -7.61 -1.98 -7.87
CA LEU A 3 -6.90 -1.83 -6.61
C LEU A 3 -5.60 -1.05 -6.84
N HIS A 4 -5.20 -0.27 -5.84
CA HIS A 4 -3.99 0.55 -5.93
C HIS A 4 -2.74 -0.32 -5.73
N ILE A 5 -1.92 -0.44 -6.78
CA ILE A 5 -0.63 -1.17 -6.79
C ILE A 5 0.53 -0.19 -6.99
N GLY A 6 0.27 1.12 -6.88
CA GLY A 6 1.25 2.17 -7.11
C GLY A 6 2.13 2.39 -5.88
N GLU A 7 3.44 2.19 -6.03
CA GLU A 7 4.42 2.86 -5.18
C GLU A 7 4.60 4.33 -5.63
N ASN A 8 5.64 5.00 -5.13
CA ASN A 8 6.06 6.36 -5.50
C ASN A 8 6.25 6.60 -7.02
N ALA A 9 6.22 5.56 -7.86
CA ALA A 9 6.23 5.61 -9.32
C ALA A 9 4.84 5.86 -9.96
N THR A 10 3.83 6.29 -9.17
CA THR A 10 2.54 6.71 -9.73
C THR A 10 2.74 7.99 -10.54
N ASP A 11 2.61 7.88 -11.87
CA ASP A 11 2.62 9.04 -12.77
C ASP A 11 1.60 10.10 -12.30
N LEU A 12 2.11 11.29 -11.99
CA LEU A 12 1.39 12.40 -11.36
C LEU A 12 0.31 13.02 -12.26
N SER A 13 0.27 12.63 -13.54
CA SER A 13 -0.75 13.00 -14.53
C SER A 13 -2.20 12.64 -14.13
N LEU A 14 -2.39 11.73 -13.17
CA LEU A 14 -3.71 11.26 -12.71
C LEU A 14 -4.34 12.06 -11.54
N LEU A 15 -3.66 13.09 -11.02
CA LEU A 15 -4.10 13.83 -9.82
C LEU A 15 -4.57 15.29 -10.08
N THR A 16 -4.86 15.65 -11.33
CA THR A 16 -5.37 16.99 -11.68
C THR A 16 -6.88 17.13 -11.49
N HIS A 17 -7.33 18.36 -11.23
CA HIS A 17 -8.67 18.70 -10.73
C HIS A 17 -9.84 18.22 -11.60
N LEU A 18 -11.00 18.00 -10.96
CA LEU A 18 -12.20 17.40 -11.56
C LEU A 18 -13.46 18.26 -11.41
N SER A 19 -14.03 18.72 -12.52
CA SER A 19 -15.47 18.98 -12.65
C SER A 19 -16.23 17.69 -13.03
N HIS A 20 -17.57 17.75 -13.15
CA HIS A 20 -18.36 16.58 -13.57
C HIS A 20 -18.03 16.10 -15.00
N ASP A 21 -17.73 17.01 -15.92
CA ASP A 21 -17.32 16.65 -17.29
C ASP A 21 -15.88 16.09 -17.31
N ASP A 22 -15.02 16.58 -16.40
CA ASP A 22 -13.67 16.03 -16.24
C ASP A 22 -13.71 14.61 -15.67
N ILE A 23 -14.73 14.19 -14.93
CA ILE A 23 -14.85 12.79 -14.48
C ILE A 23 -15.01 11.86 -15.69
N ALA A 24 -15.70 12.27 -16.76
CA ALA A 24 -15.81 11.49 -17.99
C ALA A 24 -14.47 11.46 -18.76
N ASN A 25 -13.71 12.56 -18.74
CA ASN A 25 -12.38 12.64 -19.35
C ASN A 25 -11.29 11.92 -18.55
N LEU A 26 -11.35 11.91 -17.22
CA LEU A 26 -10.45 11.14 -16.36
C LEU A 26 -10.87 9.66 -16.32
N GLN A 27 -12.11 9.33 -16.71
CA GLN A 27 -12.48 7.97 -17.10
C GLN A 27 -11.94 7.56 -18.48
N SER A 28 -11.70 8.46 -19.44
CA SER A 28 -11.04 8.10 -20.73
C SER A 28 -9.52 8.08 -20.59
N VAL A 29 -8.89 9.15 -20.12
CA VAL A 29 -7.46 9.22 -19.78
C VAL A 29 -7.09 8.13 -18.78
N GLY A 30 -7.95 7.89 -17.77
CA GLY A 30 -7.84 6.77 -16.87
C GLY A 30 -7.96 5.43 -17.58
N ARG A 31 -8.92 5.21 -18.48
CA ARG A 31 -9.01 3.96 -19.26
C ARG A 31 -7.76 3.71 -20.11
N ASP A 32 -7.21 4.74 -20.74
CA ASP A 32 -6.02 4.60 -21.61
C ASP A 32 -4.75 4.38 -20.78
N ALA A 33 -4.56 5.13 -19.69
CA ALA A 33 -3.47 4.90 -18.74
C ALA A 33 -3.58 3.54 -18.03
N GLN A 34 -4.79 3.05 -17.77
CA GLN A 34 -5.04 1.71 -17.21
C GLN A 34 -4.80 0.62 -18.25
N ALA A 35 -5.17 0.83 -19.52
CA ALA A 35 -4.86 -0.09 -20.61
C ALA A 35 -3.34 -0.22 -20.81
N ALA A 36 -2.60 0.89 -20.78
CA ALA A 36 -1.13 0.89 -20.78
C ALA A 36 -0.52 0.21 -19.55
N ARG A 37 -1.16 0.29 -18.37
CA ARG A 37 -0.70 -0.39 -17.14
C ARG A 37 -0.99 -1.89 -17.14
N ARG A 38 -1.99 -2.39 -17.87
CA ARG A 38 -2.29 -3.84 -17.96
C ARG A 38 -1.13 -4.67 -18.49
N GLU A 39 -0.31 -4.11 -19.38
CA GLU A 39 0.90 -4.80 -19.90
C GLU A 39 1.94 -5.08 -18.81
N TYR A 40 1.87 -4.37 -17.68
CA TYR A 40 2.77 -4.49 -16.55
C TYR A 40 2.20 -5.32 -15.39
N ILE A 41 0.90 -5.63 -15.39
CA ILE A 41 0.26 -6.49 -14.39
C ILE A 41 0.26 -7.93 -14.92
N LEU A 42 1.24 -8.73 -14.49
CA LEU A 42 1.51 -10.07 -15.05
C LEU A 42 0.57 -11.16 -14.52
N LYS A 43 -0.15 -10.85 -13.43
CA LYS A 43 -1.28 -11.61 -12.90
C LYS A 43 -2.27 -10.61 -12.30
N ASP A 44 -3.52 -10.68 -12.72
CA ASP A 44 -4.56 -9.70 -12.36
C ASP A 44 -5.83 -10.40 -11.82
N ASP A 45 -5.93 -10.53 -10.49
CA ASP A 45 -7.12 -11.03 -9.82
C ASP A 45 -8.05 -9.90 -9.30
N GLN A 46 -7.94 -8.66 -9.80
CA GLN A 46 -8.72 -7.51 -9.29
C GLN A 46 -10.23 -7.73 -9.36
N GLU A 47 -10.75 -8.30 -10.44
CA GLU A 47 -12.19 -8.58 -10.56
C GLU A 47 -12.61 -9.71 -9.62
N ASN A 48 -11.77 -10.73 -9.43
CA ASN A 48 -12.06 -11.87 -8.54
C ASN A 48 -12.22 -11.40 -7.08
N VAL A 49 -11.34 -10.52 -6.60
CA VAL A 49 -11.46 -9.95 -5.24
C VAL A 49 -12.62 -8.93 -5.16
N TRP A 50 -12.97 -8.25 -6.24
CA TRP A 50 -14.15 -7.37 -6.27
C TRP A 50 -15.48 -8.14 -6.23
N GLU A 51 -15.60 -9.24 -6.98
CA GLU A 51 -16.72 -10.18 -6.86
C GLU A 51 -16.80 -10.79 -5.45
N TYR A 52 -15.66 -11.14 -4.87
CA TYR A 52 -15.60 -11.59 -3.48
C TYR A 52 -16.08 -10.53 -2.48
N LEU A 53 -15.61 -9.27 -2.57
CA LEU A 53 -16.09 -8.19 -1.70
C LEU A 53 -17.60 -7.94 -1.87
N LYS A 54 -18.13 -8.06 -3.11
CA LYS A 54 -19.57 -8.00 -3.37
C LYS A 54 -20.35 -9.17 -2.74
N SER A 55 -19.76 -10.35 -2.64
CA SER A 55 -20.40 -11.53 -2.04
C SER A 55 -20.50 -11.44 -0.51
N LEU A 56 -19.65 -10.63 0.15
CA LEU A 56 -19.72 -10.34 1.59
C LEU A 56 -20.99 -9.57 2.03
N ARG A 57 -21.90 -9.19 1.10
CA ARG A 57 -23.18 -8.53 1.40
C ARG A 57 -24.17 -9.41 2.18
N GLY A 58 -23.93 -9.59 3.46
CA GLY A 58 -24.93 -9.99 4.45
C GLY A 58 -25.56 -8.77 5.14
N LYS A 59 -26.24 -7.87 4.41
CA LYS A 59 -26.77 -6.60 4.98
C LYS A 59 -27.98 -6.77 5.94
N ASN A 60 -28.20 -7.98 6.42
CA ASN A 60 -29.28 -8.42 7.32
C ASN A 60 -28.79 -9.13 8.60
N ASP A 61 -27.47 -9.33 8.78
CA ASP A 61 -26.90 -9.88 10.02
C ASP A 61 -25.99 -8.83 10.68
N ASP A 62 -25.85 -8.89 12.01
CA ASP A 62 -24.96 -8.03 12.83
C ASP A 62 -23.45 -8.25 12.57
N LYS A 63 -23.09 -8.90 11.46
CA LYS A 63 -21.74 -9.34 11.14
C LYS A 63 -20.92 -8.20 10.52
N LYS A 64 -20.07 -7.58 11.34
CA LYS A 64 -19.04 -6.66 10.85
C LYS A 64 -18.12 -7.35 9.84
N VAL A 65 -18.02 -6.77 8.64
CA VAL A 65 -16.98 -7.12 7.66
C VAL A 65 -15.73 -6.30 7.98
N ARG A 66 -14.64 -7.02 8.24
CA ARG A 66 -13.31 -6.49 8.59
C ARG A 66 -12.31 -6.82 7.48
N VAL A 67 -11.61 -5.81 6.98
CA VAL A 67 -10.47 -5.99 6.05
C VAL A 67 -9.19 -5.63 6.79
N ASP A 68 -8.18 -6.48 6.69
CA ASP A 68 -6.85 -6.28 7.24
C ASP A 68 -5.87 -5.85 6.15
N PHE A 69 -4.92 -4.99 6.49
CA PHE A 69 -3.77 -4.64 5.66
C PHE A 69 -2.48 -5.05 6.38
N VAL A 70 -1.54 -5.65 5.66
CA VAL A 70 -0.16 -5.83 6.09
C VAL A 70 0.67 -4.89 5.22
N LEU A 71 0.98 -3.71 5.76
CA LEU A 71 1.61 -2.60 5.02
C LEU A 71 3.09 -2.88 4.72
N ASP A 72 3.58 -2.13 3.72
CA ASP A 72 4.98 -2.05 3.29
C ASP A 72 5.52 -0.65 3.68
N ASN A 73 5.52 0.35 2.78
CA ASN A 73 6.25 1.62 2.96
C ASN A 73 5.44 2.79 3.55
N ALA A 74 6.16 3.67 4.26
CA ALA A 74 5.73 4.96 4.77
C ALA A 74 5.45 5.99 3.65
N GLY A 75 4.99 7.19 4.05
CA GLY A 75 4.84 8.32 3.14
C GLY A 75 3.68 8.13 2.16
N PHE A 76 3.96 8.23 0.86
CA PHE A 76 2.90 8.22 -0.15
C PHE A 76 2.21 6.85 -0.30
N GLU A 77 2.90 5.72 -0.08
CA GLU A 77 2.24 4.41 -0.09
C GLU A 77 1.26 4.26 1.09
N LEU A 78 1.67 4.63 2.30
CA LEU A 78 0.76 4.70 3.45
C LEU A 78 -0.44 5.63 3.17
N PHE A 79 -0.22 6.79 2.54
CA PHE A 79 -1.28 7.70 2.14
C PHE A 79 -2.26 7.05 1.15
N THR A 80 -1.78 6.35 0.12
CA THR A 80 -2.66 5.70 -0.86
C THR A 80 -3.39 4.48 -0.27
N ASP A 81 -2.78 3.78 0.69
CA ASP A 81 -3.44 2.72 1.46
C ASP A 81 -4.54 3.28 2.37
N LEU A 82 -4.34 4.44 3.00
CA LEU A 82 -5.38 5.14 3.77
C LEU A 82 -6.53 5.64 2.87
N VAL A 83 -6.23 6.20 1.71
CA VAL A 83 -7.24 6.57 0.69
C VAL A 83 -8.02 5.34 0.24
N PHE A 84 -7.36 4.19 0.04
CA PHE A 84 -8.05 2.96 -0.37
C PHE A 84 -8.89 2.35 0.77
N ALA A 85 -8.41 2.38 2.02
CA ALA A 85 -9.18 2.02 3.19
C ALA A 85 -10.44 2.89 3.36
N ASP A 86 -10.32 4.20 3.16
CA ASP A 86 -11.42 5.16 3.21
C ASP A 86 -12.42 4.91 2.07
N PHE A 87 -11.93 4.61 0.86
CA PHE A 87 -12.79 4.14 -0.23
C PHE A 87 -13.62 2.91 0.17
N LEU A 88 -12.98 1.89 0.74
CA LEU A 88 -13.63 0.64 1.12
C LEU A 88 -14.77 0.85 2.13
N VAL A 89 -14.59 1.68 3.17
CA VAL A 89 -15.61 1.88 4.21
C VAL A 89 -16.63 2.96 3.85
N THR A 90 -16.20 4.07 3.25
CA THR A 90 -17.05 5.23 3.00
C THR A 90 -17.93 5.06 1.76
N TYR A 91 -17.37 4.46 0.70
CA TYR A 91 -17.98 4.45 -0.63
C TYR A 91 -18.38 3.05 -1.11
N THR A 92 -18.14 1.99 -0.32
CA THR A 92 -18.70 0.66 -0.58
C THR A 92 -19.63 0.20 0.55
N PRO A 93 -20.68 -0.59 0.26
CA PRO A 93 -21.53 -1.18 1.29
C PRO A 93 -20.98 -2.53 1.78
N TYR A 94 -19.70 -2.84 1.54
CA TYR A 94 -19.10 -4.16 1.77
C TYR A 94 -18.23 -4.23 3.01
N VAL A 95 -17.48 -3.17 3.33
CA VAL A 95 -16.53 -3.14 4.44
C VAL A 95 -17.04 -2.23 5.55
N SER A 96 -17.00 -2.69 6.79
CA SER A 96 -17.46 -1.92 7.97
C SER A 96 -16.33 -1.46 8.89
N GLN A 97 -15.16 -2.10 8.76
CA GLN A 97 -13.98 -1.85 9.57
C GLN A 97 -12.73 -2.19 8.74
N VAL A 98 -11.72 -1.31 8.79
CA VAL A 98 -10.38 -1.57 8.25
C VAL A 98 -9.37 -1.61 9.38
N ILE A 99 -8.59 -2.67 9.34
CA ILE A 99 -7.52 -3.03 10.25
C ILE A 99 -6.22 -3.06 9.45
N PHE A 100 -5.08 -2.87 10.09
CA PHE A 100 -3.75 -3.12 9.54
C PHE A 100 -2.83 -3.77 10.65
N GLN A 101 -1.61 -4.28 10.41
CA GLN A 101 -0.87 -5.25 11.29
C GLN A 101 0.69 -5.07 11.52
N TYR A 102 1.25 -5.27 12.73
CA TYR A 102 2.59 -4.74 13.17
C TYR A 102 3.85 -5.68 13.23
N GLY A 103 5.09 -5.22 12.91
CA GLY A 103 6.37 -5.99 12.95
C GLY A 103 7.53 -5.59 13.92
N PHE A 104 8.11 -6.47 14.77
CA PHE A 104 9.37 -6.26 15.55
C PHE A 104 10.32 -7.51 15.62
N SER A 105 11.59 -7.38 16.07
CA SER A 105 12.37 -8.48 16.69
C SER A 105 13.70 -8.04 17.32
N SER A 106 13.99 -8.49 18.54
CA SER A 106 15.37 -8.70 19.03
C SER A 106 15.48 -9.99 19.86
N SER A 107 16.62 -10.69 19.75
CA SER A 107 16.89 -12.02 20.36
C SER A 107 17.37 -11.92 21.82
N PRO A 108 17.32 -12.98 22.65
CA PRO A 108 16.34 -13.02 23.74
C PRO A 108 16.96 -13.04 25.15
N LEU A 109 16.34 -12.32 26.10
CA LEU A 109 16.55 -12.53 27.55
C LEU A 109 15.26 -12.35 28.37
N THR A 110 14.77 -13.47 28.93
CA THR A 110 13.99 -13.61 30.19
C THR A 110 12.73 -12.76 30.48
N GLN A 111 11.56 -13.38 30.24
CA GLN A 111 10.58 -13.83 31.26
C GLN A 111 9.95 -12.81 32.25
N SER A 112 8.60 -12.61 32.20
CA SER A 112 7.63 -13.01 33.27
C SER A 112 6.30 -12.20 33.38
N ARG A 113 5.18 -12.82 32.93
CA ARG A 113 3.82 -12.89 33.56
C ARG A 113 2.91 -11.65 33.83
N LEU A 114 1.59 -11.93 33.79
CA LEU A 114 0.41 -11.29 34.47
C LEU A 114 -0.12 -9.97 33.82
N ILE A 115 -1.43 -9.65 33.68
CA ILE A 115 -2.74 -10.14 34.23
C ILE A 115 -3.87 -10.16 33.14
N ASN A 116 -4.98 -10.84 33.46
CA ASN A 116 -6.23 -11.08 32.71
C ASN A 116 -7.26 -9.89 32.81
N PRO A 117 -8.57 -9.99 32.44
CA PRO A 117 -9.13 -9.36 31.23
C PRO A 117 -10.26 -8.31 31.46
N ILE A 118 -10.90 -7.87 30.36
CA ILE A 118 -12.13 -7.06 30.23
C ILE A 118 -11.92 -5.53 30.25
N LEU A 119 -11.80 -4.96 29.05
CA LEU A 119 -12.65 -3.84 28.63
C LEU A 119 -12.83 -3.88 27.10
N ILE A 120 -14.07 -3.96 26.62
CA ILE A 120 -14.37 -3.77 25.19
C ILE A 120 -14.46 -2.26 24.97
N THR A 121 -13.45 -1.66 24.33
CA THR A 121 -13.51 -0.28 23.86
C THR A 121 -12.63 -0.16 22.61
N THR A 122 -13.22 0.42 21.56
CA THR A 122 -12.60 0.89 20.31
C THR A 122 -11.37 0.12 19.85
N LEU A 123 -11.58 -0.98 19.12
CA LEU A 123 -10.50 -1.79 18.58
C LEU A 123 -9.79 -1.05 17.44
N LEU A 124 -8.75 -0.32 17.82
CA LEU A 124 -7.71 0.13 16.92
C LEU A 124 -6.96 -1.15 16.38
N VAL A 125 -6.76 -1.38 15.06
CA VAL A 125 -5.73 -2.27 14.44
C VAL A 125 -5.03 -1.63 13.14
N LEU A 126 -3.69 -1.41 13.01
CA LEU A 126 -2.79 -0.77 11.92
C LEU A 126 -1.36 -1.41 11.85
N SER A 127 -0.61 -1.21 10.75
CA SER A 127 0.71 -1.79 10.36
C SER A 127 1.86 -0.78 10.30
N PRO A 128 2.60 -0.62 11.39
CA PRO A 128 4.04 -0.31 11.21
C PRO A 128 5.07 -1.42 11.57
N LYS A 129 6.38 -1.10 11.48
CA LYS A 129 7.54 -1.89 11.94
C LYS A 129 8.27 -1.14 13.07
N LEU A 130 8.67 -1.83 14.14
CA LEU A 130 9.15 -1.26 15.43
C LEU A 130 10.67 -1.01 15.40
N ILE A 131 11.26 -1.08 14.21
CA ILE A 131 12.59 -0.61 13.85
C ILE A 131 12.52 -0.06 12.42
N PRO A 132 13.44 0.83 12.02
CA PRO A 132 13.72 1.06 10.61
C PRO A 132 14.00 -0.28 9.92
N TRP A 133 13.09 -0.70 9.05
CA TRP A 133 13.11 -1.99 8.38
C TRP A 133 12.99 -1.73 6.87
N PHE A 134 13.84 -2.39 6.08
CA PHE A 134 13.97 -2.14 4.63
C PHE A 134 14.01 -0.65 4.20
N VAL A 135 14.56 0.20 5.08
CA VAL A 135 14.71 1.67 4.95
C VAL A 135 13.40 2.44 5.05
N SER A 136 12.38 2.07 4.29
CA SER A 136 11.16 2.87 4.10
C SER A 136 9.88 2.25 4.66
N ASP A 137 9.92 1.08 5.29
CA ASP A 137 8.72 0.47 5.86
C ASP A 137 8.08 1.39 6.93
N VAL A 138 6.74 1.47 6.96
CA VAL A 138 5.99 2.32 7.90
C VAL A 138 6.46 2.06 9.34
N THR A 139 6.71 3.10 10.17
CA THR A 139 6.89 3.00 11.64
C THR A 139 5.75 3.74 12.41
N PRO A 140 5.56 3.55 13.73
CA PRO A 140 4.46 4.22 14.46
C PRO A 140 4.58 5.74 14.42
N PRO A 141 5.79 6.35 14.55
CA PRO A 141 6.00 7.77 14.27
C PRO A 141 5.65 8.20 12.86
N ASP A 142 5.84 7.37 11.83
CA ASP A 142 5.42 7.72 10.46
C ASP A 142 3.90 7.81 10.37
N PHE A 143 3.18 6.88 10.99
CA PHE A 143 1.73 6.96 11.07
C PHE A 143 1.25 8.17 11.90
N LEU A 144 1.80 8.34 13.11
CA LEU A 144 1.55 9.47 14.02
C LEU A 144 1.76 10.82 13.36
N SER A 145 2.81 10.95 12.53
CA SER A 145 3.14 12.18 11.83
C SER A 145 2.36 12.37 10.54
N THR A 146 1.83 11.30 9.92
CA THR A 146 1.08 11.40 8.66
C THR A 146 -0.15 12.31 8.80
N ILE A 147 -1.05 12.08 9.77
CA ILE A 147 -2.26 12.91 9.94
C ILE A 147 -1.90 14.39 10.22
N PRO A 148 -1.04 14.73 11.21
CA PRO A 148 -0.60 16.11 11.43
C PRO A 148 0.14 16.75 10.24
N SER A 149 0.97 15.99 9.51
CA SER A 149 1.68 16.49 8.33
C SER A 149 0.73 16.81 7.18
N LEU A 150 -0.26 15.95 6.90
CA LEU A 150 -1.27 16.21 5.86
C LEU A 150 -2.19 17.38 6.20
N LEU A 151 -2.43 17.64 7.49
CA LEU A 151 -3.18 18.81 7.98
C LEU A 151 -2.33 20.09 8.07
N SER A 152 -1.00 19.97 8.04
CA SER A 152 -0.08 21.10 8.17
C SER A 152 -0.07 21.99 6.92
N GLU A 153 -0.24 23.30 7.12
CA GLU A 153 -0.22 24.27 6.03
C GLU A 153 1.15 24.37 5.35
N THR A 154 2.23 24.04 6.08
CA THR A 154 3.63 24.17 5.62
C THR A 154 4.20 22.91 4.97
N PHE A 155 3.58 21.75 5.16
CA PHE A 155 4.10 20.47 4.65
C PHE A 155 3.99 20.37 3.11
N PHE A 156 2.85 20.81 2.58
CA PHE A 156 2.68 21.12 1.16
C PHE A 156 2.56 22.64 0.99
N PRO A 157 3.65 23.39 0.73
CA PRO A 157 3.57 24.84 0.56
C PRO A 157 2.84 25.22 -0.73
N SER A 158 2.05 26.30 -0.71
CA SER A 158 1.28 26.76 -1.90
C SER A 158 2.16 27.31 -3.03
N GLN A 159 3.45 27.52 -2.78
CA GLN A 159 4.43 27.94 -3.78
C GLN A 159 5.76 27.19 -3.58
N PRO A 160 6.50 26.88 -4.65
CA PRO A 160 7.83 26.30 -4.54
C PRO A 160 8.80 27.29 -3.87
N PRO A 161 9.83 26.81 -3.15
CA PRO A 161 10.80 27.66 -2.49
C PRO A 161 11.59 28.50 -3.51
N VAL A 162 11.71 29.80 -3.25
CA VAL A 162 12.45 30.73 -4.09
C VAL A 162 13.96 30.45 -3.96
N SER A 163 14.58 29.88 -5.00
CA SER A 163 16.03 29.68 -5.03
C SER A 163 16.74 31.01 -5.24
N SER A 164 17.37 31.56 -4.20
CA SER A 164 18.23 32.73 -4.31
C SER A 164 19.60 32.36 -4.90
N ALA A 165 19.66 32.15 -6.21
CA ALA A 165 20.91 32.13 -6.96
C ALA A 165 21.31 33.58 -7.28
N THR A 166 22.40 34.06 -6.67
CA THR A 166 22.98 35.37 -6.97
C THR A 166 23.61 35.36 -8.37
N GLU A 167 23.16 36.27 -9.24
CA GLU A 167 23.79 36.52 -10.53
C GLU A 167 25.15 37.21 -10.34
N ASP A 168 26.24 36.50 -10.64
CA ASP A 168 27.53 37.13 -10.93
C ASP A 168 27.74 37.16 -12.46
N SER A 169 28.18 38.31 -12.97
CA SER A 169 28.12 38.64 -14.40
C SER A 169 29.50 38.70 -15.05
N ALA A 170 29.68 37.97 -16.15
CA ALA A 170 30.82 38.11 -17.06
C ALA A 170 30.43 37.72 -18.50
N SER A 171 31.03 38.41 -19.47
CA SER A 171 30.72 38.37 -20.91
C SER A 171 31.23 37.08 -21.60
N ILE A 172 30.79 36.72 -22.82
CA ILE A 172 31.28 37.25 -24.12
C ILE A 172 30.26 36.97 -25.26
N ALA A 173 30.31 37.78 -26.31
CA ALA A 173 29.37 37.85 -27.43
C ALA A 173 29.47 36.73 -28.48
N ALA A 174 28.35 36.45 -29.17
CA ALA A 174 28.18 36.65 -30.62
C ALA A 174 26.81 36.11 -31.09
N ALA A 175 26.04 36.90 -31.84
CA ALA A 175 24.78 36.45 -32.44
C ALA A 175 24.98 36.04 -33.91
N GLY A 176 24.53 34.83 -34.26
CA GLY A 176 24.34 34.35 -35.63
C GLY A 176 22.91 33.84 -35.80
N PRO A 177 22.32 33.90 -37.01
CA PRO A 177 20.91 33.55 -37.22
C PRO A 177 20.67 32.03 -37.37
N ASP A 178 19.46 31.62 -37.00
CA ASP A 178 18.78 30.36 -37.33
C ASP A 178 19.46 29.02 -36.95
N ASP A 179 19.09 28.49 -35.77
CA ASP A 179 19.08 27.05 -35.52
C ASP A 179 17.76 26.61 -34.84
N LYS A 180 17.02 25.73 -35.52
CA LYS A 180 15.75 25.15 -35.05
C LYS A 180 15.98 23.77 -34.41
N SER A 181 16.79 23.69 -33.35
CA SER A 181 17.14 22.39 -32.73
C SER A 181 17.25 22.39 -31.20
N LYS A 182 16.53 23.28 -30.49
CA LYS A 182 16.46 23.25 -29.02
C LYS A 182 15.09 22.73 -28.52
N PRO A 183 15.02 21.72 -27.64
CA PRO A 183 13.76 21.32 -27.02
C PRO A 183 13.20 22.45 -26.14
N PRO A 184 11.87 22.53 -25.93
CA PRO A 184 11.28 23.58 -25.10
C PRO A 184 11.83 23.53 -23.68
N SER A 185 12.21 24.68 -23.14
CA SER A 185 12.61 24.83 -21.74
C SER A 185 11.45 24.47 -20.82
N THR A 186 11.71 23.71 -19.76
CA THR A 186 10.75 23.21 -18.76
C THR A 186 10.25 24.31 -17.80
N ALA A 187 9.87 25.47 -18.33
CA ALA A 187 9.54 26.66 -17.56
C ALA A 187 8.29 27.37 -18.11
N SER A 188 7.09 26.78 -17.90
CA SER A 188 5.80 27.49 -17.80
C SER A 188 4.59 26.55 -17.58
N VAL A 189 4.61 25.67 -16.57
CA VAL A 189 3.43 24.88 -16.16
C VAL A 189 2.99 25.27 -14.75
N THR A 190 2.86 26.58 -14.52
CA THR A 190 2.44 27.17 -13.24
C THR A 190 1.66 28.48 -13.47
N SER A 191 0.49 28.42 -14.12
CA SER A 191 -0.38 29.59 -14.26
C SER A 191 -1.90 29.34 -14.39
N GLU A 192 -2.41 28.10 -14.35
CA GLU A 192 -3.86 27.82 -14.51
C GLU A 192 -4.46 26.86 -13.44
N LEU A 193 -3.82 26.72 -12.28
CA LEU A 193 -4.32 25.87 -11.18
C LEU A 193 -5.16 26.69 -10.19
N GLY A 194 -6.44 26.86 -10.52
CA GLY A 194 -7.36 27.79 -9.84
C GLY A 194 -8.27 27.22 -8.73
N VAL A 195 -8.04 26.00 -8.25
CA VAL A 195 -8.84 25.38 -7.16
C VAL A 195 -7.92 24.98 -6.01
N ASP A 196 -8.14 25.54 -4.82
CA ASP A 196 -7.45 25.08 -3.62
C ASP A 196 -7.92 23.66 -3.27
N SER A 197 -7.03 22.67 -3.33
CA SER A 197 -7.30 21.28 -2.99
C SER A 197 -7.15 20.98 -1.49
N ARG A 198 -6.60 21.91 -0.70
CA ARG A 198 -6.41 21.74 0.76
C ARG A 198 -7.72 21.45 1.51
N PRO A 199 -8.89 22.07 1.21
CA PRO A 199 -10.13 21.77 1.92
C PRO A 199 -10.56 20.31 1.76
N HIS A 200 -10.38 19.73 0.57
CA HIS A 200 -10.71 18.32 0.31
C HIS A 200 -9.74 17.37 1.01
N LEU A 201 -8.44 17.67 1.00
CA LEU A 201 -7.45 16.91 1.78
C LEU A 201 -7.75 16.96 3.28
N ARG A 202 -8.09 18.15 3.80
CA ARG A 202 -8.47 18.35 5.20
C ARG A 202 -9.72 17.55 5.58
N GLU A 203 -10.80 17.65 4.80
CA GLU A 203 -12.04 16.90 5.05
C GLU A 203 -11.81 15.38 5.09
N MET A 204 -10.99 14.86 4.16
CA MET A 204 -10.63 13.46 4.09
C MET A 204 -9.81 13.02 5.31
N VAL A 205 -8.78 13.77 5.70
CA VAL A 205 -7.93 13.43 6.85
C VAL A 205 -8.66 13.59 8.19
N GLU A 206 -9.54 14.59 8.33
CA GLU A 206 -10.46 14.72 9.48
C GLU A 206 -11.50 13.59 9.54
N ARG A 207 -11.86 12.98 8.41
CA ARG A 207 -12.65 11.74 8.37
C ARG A 207 -11.84 10.54 8.87
N TRP A 208 -10.57 10.42 8.48
CA TRP A 208 -9.69 9.35 8.98
C TRP A 208 -9.43 9.45 10.49
N GLN A 209 -9.27 10.65 11.05
CA GLN A 209 -9.16 10.82 12.49
C GLN A 209 -10.42 10.30 13.20
N ARG A 210 -11.62 10.67 12.72
CA ARG A 210 -12.89 10.14 13.25
C ARG A 210 -13.00 8.63 13.13
N TYR A 211 -12.38 8.01 12.12
CA TYR A 211 -12.32 6.55 11.97
C TYR A 211 -11.40 5.87 12.98
N LEU A 212 -10.31 6.52 13.40
CA LEU A 212 -9.50 6.04 14.51
C LEU A 212 -10.30 6.19 15.83
N ASP A 213 -10.90 7.36 16.07
CA ASP A 213 -11.63 7.67 17.30
C ASP A 213 -12.84 6.73 17.54
N ASN A 214 -13.51 6.27 16.47
CA ASN A 214 -14.68 5.39 16.54
C ASN A 214 -14.39 3.90 16.26
N GLY A 215 -13.15 3.54 15.90
CA GLY A 215 -12.72 2.16 15.63
C GLY A 215 -13.12 1.60 14.26
N THR A 216 -13.53 2.46 13.31
CA THR A 216 -13.64 2.10 11.89
C THR A 216 -12.27 1.83 11.26
N PHE A 217 -11.26 2.61 11.62
CA PHE A 217 -9.83 2.37 11.38
C PHE A 217 -9.14 2.02 12.71
N GLY A 218 -7.84 1.70 12.72
CA GLY A 218 -7.14 1.53 13.98
C GLY A 218 -5.64 1.21 13.97
N LEU A 219 -5.00 0.76 15.09
CA LEU A 219 -3.59 0.36 15.40
C LEU A 219 -3.37 -0.99 16.16
N SER A 220 -2.63 -1.98 15.60
CA SER A 220 -2.71 -3.41 16.02
C SER A 220 -1.93 -3.72 17.29
N VAL A 221 -0.96 -2.86 17.50
CA VAL A 221 -0.36 -2.50 18.76
C VAL A 221 -0.76 -1.05 19.03
N PRO A 222 -0.90 -0.60 20.29
CA PRO A 222 -1.20 0.80 20.61
C PRO A 222 -0.24 1.79 19.93
N LEU A 223 -0.72 3.00 19.63
CA LEU A 223 0.08 4.04 18.95
C LEU A 223 1.33 4.43 19.73
N GLU A 224 1.20 4.34 21.04
CA GLU A 224 2.15 4.68 22.08
C GLU A 224 3.20 3.57 22.30
N THR A 225 3.11 2.45 21.58
CA THR A 225 4.08 1.34 21.65
C THR A 225 5.46 1.86 21.24
N PRO A 226 6.46 1.90 22.16
CA PRO A 226 7.76 2.48 21.85
C PRO A 226 8.52 1.68 20.79
N ILE A 227 9.16 2.36 19.82
CA ILE A 227 10.13 1.76 18.89
C ILE A 227 11.10 0.85 19.66
N GLY A 228 11.24 -0.40 19.22
CA GLY A 228 12.08 -1.41 19.84
C GLY A 228 11.48 -2.21 21.00
N ALA A 229 10.23 -1.96 21.40
CA ALA A 229 9.55 -2.77 22.41
C ALA A 229 9.21 -4.19 21.90
N GLN A 230 9.22 -5.19 22.78
CA GLN A 230 8.64 -6.50 22.46
C GLN A 230 7.11 -6.46 22.58
N ASN A 231 6.42 -7.09 21.64
CA ASN A 231 4.97 -7.24 21.65
C ASN A 231 4.57 -8.47 20.80
N ASP A 232 3.79 -9.40 21.34
CA ASP A 232 3.46 -10.66 20.64
C ASP A 232 2.65 -10.45 19.34
N LYS A 233 2.00 -9.28 19.17
CA LYS A 233 1.32 -8.83 17.93
C LYS A 233 2.22 -8.05 16.99
N ALA A 234 3.40 -7.64 17.47
CA ALA A 234 4.46 -7.02 16.69
C ALA A 234 5.47 -8.06 16.18
N ASP A 235 5.99 -8.92 17.04
CA ASP A 235 7.33 -9.50 16.87
C ASP A 235 7.46 -10.47 15.67
N PHE A 236 6.35 -10.81 15.01
CA PHE A 236 6.36 -11.68 13.84
C PHE A 236 6.73 -10.97 12.52
N TRP A 237 6.19 -9.78 12.20
CA TRP A 237 6.33 -9.28 10.81
C TRP A 237 7.76 -8.84 10.43
N THR A 238 8.66 -8.55 11.38
CA THR A 238 10.11 -8.38 11.11
C THR A 238 10.99 -9.53 11.62
N SER A 239 10.40 -10.62 12.15
CA SER A 239 11.14 -11.88 12.34
C SER A 239 11.66 -12.40 10.99
N PRO A 240 12.66 -13.31 10.95
CA PRO A 240 13.12 -13.90 9.69
C PRO A 240 12.14 -14.93 9.10
N TRP A 241 11.06 -15.27 9.81
CA TRP A 241 10.17 -16.36 9.42
C TRP A 241 9.32 -16.01 8.19
N PRO A 242 9.10 -16.97 7.27
CA PRO A 242 8.05 -16.85 6.25
C PRO A 242 6.68 -16.94 6.93
N TYR A 243 5.64 -16.47 6.25
CA TYR A 243 4.28 -16.47 6.80
C TYR A 243 3.67 -17.87 6.89
N TRP A 244 4.35 -18.89 6.37
CA TRP A 244 4.04 -20.29 6.62
C TRP A 244 4.12 -20.68 8.11
N GLU A 245 4.97 -19.98 8.89
CA GLU A 245 5.19 -20.23 10.32
C GLU A 245 4.23 -19.46 11.24
N LEU A 246 3.35 -18.63 10.68
CA LEU A 246 2.55 -17.64 11.41
C LEU A 246 1.66 -18.29 12.50
N LYS A 247 1.08 -19.45 12.20
CA LYS A 247 0.29 -20.24 13.16
C LYS A 247 1.08 -20.68 14.39
N ASP A 248 2.32 -21.14 14.20
CA ASP A 248 3.12 -21.77 15.26
C ASP A 248 4.01 -20.78 16.01
N LYS A 249 4.37 -19.65 15.38
CA LYS A 249 5.23 -18.61 15.96
C LYS A 249 4.46 -17.38 16.47
N ALA A 250 3.26 -17.13 15.95
CA ALA A 250 2.43 -15.98 16.29
C ALA A 250 0.94 -16.33 16.31
N PRO A 251 0.50 -17.29 17.14
CA PRO A 251 -0.88 -17.81 17.14
C PRO A 251 -1.94 -16.72 17.35
N GLU A 252 -1.70 -15.71 18.18
CA GLU A 252 -2.65 -14.61 18.36
C GLU A 252 -2.82 -13.74 17.10
N ILE A 253 -1.74 -13.53 16.33
CA ILE A 253 -1.84 -12.87 15.02
C ILE A 253 -2.59 -13.78 14.04
N TYR A 254 -2.29 -15.07 14.02
CA TYR A 254 -2.95 -16.05 13.15
C TYR A 254 -4.46 -16.10 13.39
N GLU A 255 -4.89 -16.30 14.64
CA GLU A 255 -6.30 -16.27 15.05
C GLU A 255 -6.95 -14.90 14.75
N GLY A 256 -6.20 -13.81 15.00
CA GLY A 256 -6.61 -12.46 14.69
C GLY A 256 -6.90 -12.22 13.20
N LEU A 257 -6.13 -12.84 12.29
CA LEU A 257 -6.31 -12.80 10.84
C LEU A 257 -7.37 -13.79 10.35
N GLN A 258 -7.58 -14.92 11.02
CA GLN A 258 -8.68 -15.84 10.72
C GLN A 258 -10.07 -15.22 10.91
N ALA A 259 -10.18 -14.20 11.77
CA ALA A 259 -11.39 -13.40 11.95
C ALA A 259 -11.61 -12.34 10.85
N SER A 260 -10.62 -12.09 10.00
CA SER A 260 -10.69 -11.10 8.92
C SER A 260 -11.47 -11.64 7.72
N SER A 261 -12.26 -10.77 7.11
CA SER A 261 -12.98 -11.08 5.86
C SER A 261 -12.08 -10.93 4.63
N LEU A 262 -10.95 -10.24 4.74
CA LEU A 262 -9.88 -10.18 3.73
C LEU A 262 -8.59 -9.71 4.40
N VAL A 263 -7.43 -10.24 4.00
CA VAL A 263 -6.11 -9.76 4.41
C VAL A 263 -5.31 -9.32 3.18
N ILE A 264 -4.97 -8.04 3.10
CA ILE A 264 -4.28 -7.38 1.98
C ILE A 264 -2.80 -7.20 2.33
N PHE A 265 -1.92 -7.93 1.68
CA PHE A 265 -0.47 -7.86 1.84
C PHE A 265 0.13 -6.93 0.78
N LYS A 266 0.73 -5.82 1.20
CA LYS A 266 1.33 -4.79 0.34
C LYS A 266 2.80 -5.09 0.00
N GLY A 267 3.26 -4.73 -1.18
CA GLY A 267 4.69 -4.64 -1.49
C GLY A 267 5.43 -5.98 -1.61
N ASP A 268 6.73 -5.88 -1.86
CA ASP A 268 7.58 -7.01 -2.25
C ASP A 268 7.96 -7.91 -1.07
N LEU A 269 8.29 -7.33 0.09
CA LEU A 269 8.72 -8.10 1.27
C LEU A 269 7.61 -9.02 1.77
N ASN A 270 6.37 -8.53 1.84
CA ASN A 270 5.22 -9.34 2.25
C ASN A 270 4.96 -10.48 1.25
N TYR A 271 5.10 -10.25 -0.06
CA TYR A 271 4.99 -11.32 -1.08
C TYR A 271 6.08 -12.38 -0.96
N ARG A 272 7.33 -11.97 -0.71
CA ARG A 272 8.45 -12.89 -0.44
C ARG A 272 8.15 -13.76 0.78
N LYS A 273 7.67 -13.16 1.88
CA LYS A 273 7.29 -13.91 3.08
C LYS A 273 6.06 -14.81 2.89
N LEU A 274 5.08 -14.41 2.09
CA LEU A 274 3.95 -15.27 1.68
C LEU A 274 4.45 -16.49 0.90
N THR A 275 5.44 -16.32 0.02
CA THR A 275 5.94 -17.36 -0.90
C THR A 275 7.19 -18.10 -0.41
N GLY A 276 7.62 -17.85 0.83
CA GLY A 276 8.80 -18.44 1.45
C GLY A 276 10.15 -17.98 0.89
N ASP A 277 10.16 -16.97 0.01
CA ASP A 277 11.33 -16.49 -0.76
C ASP A 277 12.01 -17.62 -1.57
N VAL A 278 11.23 -18.65 -1.93
CA VAL A 278 11.71 -19.86 -2.62
C VAL A 278 11.79 -19.63 -4.14
N ARG A 279 12.78 -20.27 -4.78
CA ARG A 279 12.95 -20.29 -6.24
C ARG A 279 11.93 -21.21 -6.92
N TRP A 280 10.66 -20.83 -6.86
CA TRP A 280 9.56 -21.52 -7.53
C TRP A 280 9.69 -21.47 -9.06
N PRO A 281 9.20 -22.49 -9.79
CA PRO A 281 8.74 -22.31 -11.16
C PRO A 281 7.72 -21.18 -11.23
N VAL A 282 7.85 -20.27 -12.18
CA VAL A 282 7.05 -19.05 -12.22
C VAL A 282 5.54 -19.30 -12.45
N SER A 283 5.25 -20.44 -13.06
CA SER A 283 3.92 -20.99 -13.34
C SER A 283 3.31 -21.76 -12.16
N THR A 284 4.01 -21.89 -11.01
CA THR A 284 3.44 -22.49 -9.80
C THR A 284 2.18 -21.72 -9.35
N PRO A 285 1.06 -22.39 -9.04
CA PRO A 285 -0.14 -21.72 -8.52
C PRO A 285 0.13 -20.96 -7.22
N PHE A 286 -0.45 -19.77 -7.06
CA PHE A 286 -0.28 -18.95 -5.86
C PHE A 286 -0.72 -19.69 -4.58
N GLU A 287 -1.82 -20.46 -4.66
CA GLU A 287 -2.32 -21.32 -3.58
C GLU A 287 -1.32 -22.40 -3.11
N THR A 288 -0.42 -22.85 -4.00
CA THR A 288 0.66 -23.79 -3.66
C THR A 288 1.81 -23.05 -2.97
N ALA A 289 2.16 -21.87 -3.47
CA ALA A 289 3.28 -21.08 -2.98
C ALA A 289 3.04 -20.44 -1.60
N VAL A 290 1.79 -20.14 -1.23
CA VAL A 290 1.44 -19.68 0.13
C VAL A 290 1.48 -20.80 1.18
N GLY A 291 1.67 -22.05 0.77
CA GLY A 291 1.88 -23.19 1.66
C GLY A 291 0.74 -23.36 2.68
N PRO A 292 1.05 -23.50 3.98
CA PRO A 292 0.05 -23.80 5.01
C PRO A 292 -0.92 -22.65 5.31
N LEU A 293 -0.73 -21.46 4.71
CA LEU A 293 -1.71 -20.38 4.79
C LEU A 293 -2.93 -20.59 3.88
N ASN A 294 -2.84 -21.48 2.88
CA ASN A 294 -3.98 -21.79 2.02
C ASN A 294 -5.18 -22.26 2.87
N GLY A 295 -6.37 -21.73 2.60
CA GLY A 295 -7.59 -21.98 3.39
C GLY A 295 -7.65 -21.34 4.80
N SER A 296 -6.59 -20.68 5.28
CA SER A 296 -6.57 -20.09 6.64
C SER A 296 -7.52 -18.90 6.76
N PHE A 297 -7.34 -17.92 5.86
CA PHE A 297 -8.11 -16.70 5.69
C PHE A 297 -8.00 -16.21 4.23
N PRO A 298 -8.90 -15.35 3.73
CA PRO A 298 -8.80 -14.81 2.38
C PRO A 298 -7.58 -13.88 2.26
N ILE A 299 -6.73 -14.13 1.27
CA ILE A 299 -5.47 -13.41 1.05
C ILE A 299 -5.56 -12.63 -0.27
N LEU A 300 -5.15 -11.37 -0.24
CA LEU A 300 -4.85 -10.58 -1.43
C LEU A 300 -3.43 -10.06 -1.31
N SER A 301 -2.57 -10.30 -2.29
CA SER A 301 -1.26 -9.67 -2.36
C SER A 301 -1.24 -8.66 -3.51
N LEU A 302 -0.81 -7.43 -3.19
CA LEU A 302 -0.63 -6.31 -4.10
C LEU A 302 0.86 -5.98 -4.15
N ARG A 303 1.56 -6.55 -5.13
CA ARG A 303 3.03 -6.56 -5.17
C ARG A 303 3.58 -5.95 -6.44
N THR A 304 4.50 -5.00 -6.29
CA THR A 304 5.44 -4.57 -7.34
C THR A 304 6.70 -5.45 -7.27
N ASN A 305 7.15 -5.95 -8.42
CA ASN A 305 8.22 -6.95 -8.51
C ASN A 305 9.61 -6.35 -8.24
N LYS A 306 10.19 -6.66 -7.06
CA LYS A 306 11.55 -6.25 -6.65
C LYS A 306 12.47 -7.41 -6.26
N ALA A 307 12.04 -8.67 -6.44
CA ALA A 307 12.81 -9.87 -6.10
C ALA A 307 12.51 -11.05 -7.05
N ASP A 308 13.50 -11.94 -7.21
CA ASP A 308 13.47 -13.08 -8.15
C ASP A 308 12.30 -14.07 -7.96
N VAL A 309 11.68 -14.13 -6.77
CA VAL A 309 10.49 -14.94 -6.57
C VAL A 309 9.30 -14.33 -7.30
N ALA A 310 8.60 -15.14 -8.10
CA ALA A 310 7.32 -14.81 -8.71
C ALA A 310 6.57 -16.12 -9.00
N VAL A 311 5.26 -16.13 -8.76
CA VAL A 311 4.38 -17.30 -8.96
C VAL A 311 3.05 -16.87 -9.58
N GLY A 312 2.35 -17.82 -10.21
CA GLY A 312 1.08 -17.60 -10.89
C GLY A 312 1.17 -16.86 -12.22
N VAL A 313 2.36 -16.67 -12.79
CA VAL A 313 2.56 -16.05 -14.11
C VAL A 313 2.67 -17.17 -15.16
N PRO A 314 1.97 -17.08 -16.30
CA PRO A 314 2.11 -18.07 -17.37
C PRO A 314 3.56 -18.19 -17.85
N GLN A 315 4.03 -19.42 -18.08
CA GLN A 315 5.44 -19.69 -18.38
C GLN A 315 5.87 -18.96 -19.67
N GLU A 316 5.01 -18.94 -20.67
CA GLU A 316 5.21 -18.27 -21.95
C GLU A 316 5.23 -16.74 -21.88
N VAL A 317 4.77 -16.14 -20.78
CA VAL A 317 4.91 -14.69 -20.51
C VAL A 317 6.28 -14.44 -19.89
N ALA A 318 6.66 -15.23 -18.89
CA ALA A 318 7.98 -15.14 -18.27
C ALA A 318 9.12 -15.39 -19.27
N ASP A 319 9.01 -16.43 -20.10
CA ASP A 319 10.01 -16.79 -21.11
C ASP A 319 10.21 -15.66 -22.14
N LYS A 320 9.15 -14.94 -22.51
CA LYS A 320 9.24 -13.77 -23.41
C LYS A 320 9.96 -12.59 -22.76
N LEU A 321 9.64 -12.28 -21.51
CA LEU A 321 10.28 -11.19 -20.77
C LEU A 321 11.77 -11.51 -20.49
N ASP A 322 12.07 -12.76 -20.18
CA ASP A 322 13.44 -13.26 -19.99
C ASP A 322 14.25 -13.21 -21.31
N ALA A 323 13.64 -13.62 -22.43
CA ALA A 323 14.26 -13.52 -23.76
C ALA A 323 14.46 -12.07 -24.24
N ALA A 324 13.61 -11.14 -23.80
CA ALA A 324 13.78 -9.71 -24.05
C ALA A 324 14.91 -9.07 -23.21
N GLY A 325 15.46 -9.80 -22.24
CA GLY A 325 16.47 -9.27 -21.30
C GLY A 325 15.90 -8.30 -20.26
N GLU A 326 14.57 -8.23 -20.12
CA GLU A 326 13.90 -7.38 -19.13
C GLU A 326 14.16 -7.94 -17.72
N LYS A 327 14.65 -7.10 -16.80
CA LYS A 327 14.78 -7.45 -15.38
C LYS A 327 13.44 -7.41 -14.64
N TRP A 328 12.40 -7.98 -15.24
CA TRP A 328 10.99 -7.80 -14.89
C TRP A 328 10.61 -8.28 -13.48
N ARG A 329 11.42 -9.18 -12.88
CA ARG A 329 11.25 -9.66 -11.50
C ARG A 329 11.78 -8.68 -10.44
N VAL A 330 12.70 -7.77 -10.80
CA VAL A 330 13.47 -6.96 -9.84
C VAL A 330 13.50 -5.46 -10.15
N ASN A 331 13.00 -5.02 -11.30
CA ASN A 331 13.10 -3.62 -11.76
C ASN A 331 11.98 -2.69 -11.27
N GLY A 332 11.01 -3.19 -10.51
CA GLY A 332 9.87 -2.42 -10.02
C GLY A 332 8.88 -1.93 -11.09
N ARG A 333 9.01 -2.35 -12.36
CA ARG A 333 8.08 -1.97 -13.44
C ARG A 333 6.83 -2.85 -13.51
N TYR A 334 6.95 -4.11 -13.11
CA TYR A 334 5.90 -5.11 -13.21
C TYR A 334 5.25 -5.40 -11.87
N ALA A 335 4.00 -5.84 -11.88
CA ALA A 335 3.21 -6.08 -10.69
C ALA A 335 2.40 -7.39 -10.77
N LEU A 336 1.98 -7.87 -9.60
CA LEU A 336 1.13 -9.03 -9.40
C LEU A 336 -0.01 -8.67 -8.43
N VAL A 337 -1.24 -8.94 -8.85
CA VAL A 337 -2.43 -8.96 -8.00
C VAL A 337 -2.84 -10.42 -7.83
N SER A 338 -2.52 -11.00 -6.68
CA SER A 338 -2.80 -12.40 -6.38
C SER A 338 -3.84 -12.52 -5.28
N PHE A 339 -5.03 -12.98 -5.63
CA PHE A 339 -6.12 -13.24 -4.71
C PHE A 339 -6.29 -14.75 -4.48
N LEU A 340 -6.51 -15.12 -3.22
CA LEU A 340 -6.85 -16.46 -2.79
C LEU A 340 -8.03 -16.36 -1.81
N PRO A 341 -9.25 -16.77 -2.20
CA PRO A 341 -10.37 -16.84 -1.26
C PRO A 341 -10.10 -17.89 -0.19
N LYS A 342 -10.81 -17.81 0.94
CA LYS A 342 -10.80 -18.88 1.92
C LYS A 342 -11.50 -20.11 1.33
N SER A 343 -10.82 -21.26 1.36
CA SER A 343 -11.40 -22.58 1.05
C SER A 343 -12.57 -22.87 2.00
N GLU A 344 -13.65 -23.45 1.47
CA GLU A 344 -14.84 -23.87 2.24
C GLU A 344 -14.55 -25.06 3.18
#